data_AF-A0A2M7NYC8-F1
#
_entry.id   AF-A0A2M7NYC8-F1
#
_cell.length_a   1.000
_cell.length_b   1.000
_cell.length_c   1.000
_cell.angle_alpha   90.00
_cell.angle_beta   90.00
_cell.angle_gamma   90.00
#
_symmetry.space_group_name_H-M   'P 1'
#
loop_
_entity.id
_entity.type
_entity.pdbx_description
1 polymer ?
#
loop_
_entity_poly.entity_id
_entity_poly.type
_entity_poly.pdbx_seq_one_letter_code
_entity_poly.pdbx_strand_id
1 'polypeptide(L)'
;MYLSYSKLSAYEKCPYSYRKVYIDRVKTPYKKYFSFGHSLHAALEDFYSGRLAYWLGLKKPTKENLIAALRRRWKSEGYSPEESAAAFEEGRELLENYYEVFAKDNFTPAWRVEPHFSFSAGRHQVAGFIDRIHRNGGGFEIIDYKTHRRIPEKETLERDLQLPIYYIGCTEYFRKKITAVSYIFLRHAKKVSYDVSRFDIEKIKQRIGLIAERMARESDFLPRRNSYCGSCDFKNECGVFKSS
;
A
#
# COMPACT_ATOMS: atom_id res chain seq x y z
N MET A 1 21.59 3.27 -4.76
CA MET A 1 20.35 4.05 -5.03
C MET A 1 19.38 3.90 -3.87
N TYR A 2 18.51 4.89 -3.65
CA TYR A 2 17.39 4.80 -2.72
C TYR A 2 16.09 4.38 -3.43
N LEU A 3 15.58 3.21 -3.06
CA LEU A 3 14.44 2.53 -3.67
C LEU A 3 13.27 2.47 -2.68
N SER A 4 12.07 2.37 -3.24
CA SER A 4 10.85 2.02 -2.53
C SER A 4 10.03 1.08 -3.40
N TYR A 5 9.07 0.35 -2.81
CA TYR A 5 8.16 -0.48 -3.58
C TYR A 5 7.47 0.31 -4.71
N SER A 6 6.99 1.52 -4.43
CA SER A 6 6.32 2.37 -5.42
C SER A 6 7.23 2.74 -6.61
N LYS A 7 8.53 2.97 -6.36
CA LYS A 7 9.51 3.22 -7.43
C LYS A 7 9.75 1.96 -8.28
N LEU A 8 9.95 0.82 -7.63
CA LEU A 8 10.16 -0.47 -8.31
C LEU A 8 8.95 -0.86 -9.16
N SER A 9 7.75 -0.80 -8.56
CA SER A 9 6.48 -1.11 -9.22
C SER A 9 6.20 -0.17 -10.39
N ALA A 10 6.47 1.13 -10.25
CA ALA A 10 6.32 2.09 -11.34
C ALA A 10 7.25 1.79 -12.51
N TYR A 11 8.53 1.52 -12.25
CA TYR A 11 9.50 1.19 -13.31
C TYR A 11 9.14 -0.10 -14.03
N GLU A 12 8.84 -1.17 -13.28
CA GLU A 12 8.47 -2.47 -13.86
C GLU A 12 7.18 -2.38 -14.69
N LYS A 13 6.22 -1.54 -14.29
CA LYS A 13 5.00 -1.29 -15.07
C LYS A 13 5.32 -0.52 -16.35
N CYS A 14 6.02 0.61 -16.25
CA CYS A 14 6.37 1.44 -17.39
C CYS A 14 7.54 2.39 -17.07
N PRO A 15 8.74 2.17 -17.66
CA PRO A 15 9.91 3.04 -17.47
C PRO A 15 9.62 4.52 -17.77
N TYR A 16 8.84 4.80 -18.82
CA TYR A 16 8.44 6.17 -19.18
C TYR A 16 7.67 6.86 -18.04
N SER A 17 6.62 6.21 -17.52
CA SER A 17 5.85 6.78 -16.40
C SER A 17 6.70 6.93 -15.14
N TYR A 18 7.64 6.01 -14.90
CA TYR A 18 8.59 6.12 -13.79
C TYR A 18 9.47 7.36 -13.94
N ARG A 19 10.05 7.59 -15.13
CA ARG A 19 10.87 8.77 -15.41
C ARG A 19 10.07 10.05 -15.18
N LYS A 20 8.90 10.17 -15.79
CA LYS A 20 8.04 11.38 -15.67
C LYS A 20 7.75 11.75 -14.22
N VAL A 21 7.47 10.76 -13.37
CA VAL A 21 7.11 10.98 -11.96
C VAL A 21 8.33 11.19 -11.07
N TYR A 22 9.35 10.35 -11.17
CA TYR A 22 10.44 10.29 -10.17
C TYR A 22 11.72 10.99 -10.59
N ILE A 23 11.97 11.14 -11.90
CA ILE A 23 13.15 11.82 -12.46
C ILE A 23 12.77 13.25 -12.84
N ASP A 24 11.80 13.39 -13.75
CA ASP A 24 11.38 14.69 -14.29
C ASP A 24 10.49 15.46 -13.29
N ARG A 25 9.96 14.76 -12.26
CA ARG A 25 9.11 15.32 -11.20
C ARG A 25 7.89 16.08 -11.73
N VAL A 26 7.30 15.60 -12.82
CA VAL A 26 6.10 16.20 -13.40
C VAL A 26 4.94 16.03 -12.42
N LYS A 27 4.36 17.16 -12.02
CA LYS A 27 3.19 17.18 -11.15
C LYS A 27 2.00 16.61 -11.91
N THR A 28 1.39 15.56 -11.36
CA THR A 28 0.12 15.01 -11.84
C THR A 28 -1.04 15.59 -11.04
N PRO A 29 -2.24 15.75 -11.63
CA PRO A 29 -3.43 16.13 -10.87
C PRO A 29 -3.66 15.20 -9.68
N TYR A 30 -4.22 15.75 -8.59
CA TYR A 30 -4.69 14.92 -7.48
C TYR A 30 -5.80 14.01 -7.98
N LYS A 31 -5.64 12.71 -7.74
CA LYS A 31 -6.62 11.72 -8.16
C LYS A 31 -7.49 11.34 -6.98
N LYS A 32 -8.80 11.43 -7.18
CA LYS A 32 -9.86 11.01 -6.25
C LYS A 32 -9.52 9.71 -5.52
N TYR A 33 -9.08 8.68 -6.27
CA TYR A 33 -8.78 7.37 -5.69
C TYR A 33 -7.58 7.37 -4.70
N PHE A 34 -6.62 8.29 -4.84
CA PHE A 34 -5.53 8.44 -3.86
C PHE A 34 -6.05 9.09 -2.59
N SER A 35 -6.85 10.15 -2.70
CA SER A 35 -7.50 10.81 -1.55
C SER A 35 -8.42 9.84 -0.79
N PHE A 36 -9.20 9.03 -1.52
CA PHE A 36 -10.03 7.95 -0.97
C PHE A 36 -9.20 6.93 -0.18
N GLY A 37 -8.18 6.35 -0.82
CA GLY A 37 -7.32 5.35 -0.20
C GLY A 37 -6.62 5.90 1.05
N HIS A 38 -6.03 7.09 0.93
CA HIS A 38 -5.34 7.73 2.06
C HIS A 38 -6.27 7.98 3.24
N SER A 39 -7.50 8.47 3.00
CA SER A 39 -8.49 8.71 4.06
C SER A 39 -8.83 7.43 4.81
N LEU A 40 -9.03 6.32 4.10
CA LEU A 40 -9.33 5.02 4.70
C LEU A 40 -8.14 4.46 5.49
N HIS A 41 -6.92 4.54 4.95
CA HIS A 41 -5.71 4.09 5.65
C HIS A 41 -5.47 4.91 6.92
N ALA A 42 -5.58 6.24 6.85
CA ALA A 42 -5.39 7.13 8.00
C ALA A 42 -6.44 6.89 9.10
N ALA A 43 -7.69 6.59 8.73
CA ALA A 43 -8.72 6.20 9.70
C ALA A 43 -8.37 4.90 10.43
N LEU A 44 -7.88 3.89 9.69
CA LEU A 44 -7.44 2.62 10.25
C LEU A 44 -6.15 2.74 11.07
N GLU A 45 -5.24 3.64 10.69
CA GLU A 45 -4.05 4.00 11.47
C GLU A 45 -4.48 4.52 12.85
N ASP A 46 -5.36 5.52 12.88
CA ASP A 46 -5.87 6.11 14.13
C ASP A 46 -6.54 5.03 15.00
N PHE A 47 -7.41 4.20 14.39
CA PHE A 47 -8.16 3.14 15.05
C PHE A 47 -7.26 2.07 15.69
N TYR A 48 -6.21 1.63 14.99
CA TYR A 48 -5.32 0.56 15.48
C TYR A 48 -4.11 1.07 16.28
N SER A 49 -3.81 2.37 16.28
CA SER A 49 -2.66 2.95 16.99
C SER A 49 -2.65 2.74 18.51
N GLY A 50 -3.77 2.30 19.09
CA GLY A 50 -3.98 2.22 20.54
C GLY A 50 -4.17 3.58 21.22
N ARG A 51 -3.66 4.67 20.62
CA ARG A 51 -3.81 6.05 21.12
C ARG A 51 -5.28 6.47 21.20
N LEU A 52 -6.08 6.10 20.20
CA LEU A 52 -7.51 6.43 20.18
C LEU A 52 -8.27 5.78 21.35
N ALA A 53 -8.08 4.47 21.56
CA ALA A 53 -8.70 3.76 22.68
C ALA A 53 -8.22 4.30 24.03
N TYR A 54 -6.91 4.51 24.17
CA TYR A 54 -6.30 5.06 25.37
C TYR A 54 -6.85 6.45 25.73
N TRP A 55 -6.89 7.37 24.76
CA TRP A 55 -7.37 8.75 24.99
C TRP A 55 -8.86 8.80 25.36
N LEU A 56 -9.65 7.87 24.84
CA LEU A 56 -11.08 7.75 25.15
C LEU A 56 -11.37 6.92 26.42
N GLY A 57 -10.35 6.40 27.10
CA GLY A 57 -10.54 5.51 28.25
C GLY A 57 -11.22 4.19 27.91
N LEU A 58 -11.15 3.76 26.65
CA LEU A 58 -11.82 2.55 26.14
C LEU A 58 -10.87 1.35 26.12
N LYS A 59 -11.42 0.17 26.40
CA LYS A 59 -10.69 -1.10 26.21
C LYS A 59 -10.48 -1.42 24.72
N LYS A 60 -11.46 -1.08 23.87
CA LYS A 60 -11.39 -1.18 22.41
C LYS A 60 -12.19 -0.01 21.78
N PRO A 61 -11.73 0.58 20.67
CA PRO A 61 -12.52 1.58 19.96
C PRO A 61 -13.74 0.93 19.29
N THR A 62 -14.84 1.67 19.22
CA THR A 62 -16.09 1.22 18.60
C THR A 62 -16.12 1.53 17.10
N LYS A 63 -17.16 1.03 16.42
CA LYS A 63 -17.45 1.37 15.02
C LYS A 63 -17.57 2.88 14.83
N GLU A 64 -18.28 3.56 15.74
CA GLU A 64 -18.48 5.00 15.73
C GLU A 64 -17.15 5.75 15.86
N ASN A 65 -16.19 5.22 16.64
CA ASN A 65 -14.85 5.79 16.72
C ASN A 65 -14.08 5.66 15.40
N LEU A 66 -14.21 4.54 14.68
CA LEU A 66 -13.60 4.35 13.36
C LEU A 66 -14.19 5.33 12.33
N ILE A 67 -15.52 5.51 12.32
CA ILE A 67 -16.18 6.46 11.42
C ILE A 67 -15.84 7.91 11.77
N ALA A 68 -15.72 8.24 13.06
CA ALA A 68 -15.25 9.55 13.49
C ALA A 68 -13.80 9.79 13.04
N ALA A 69 -12.93 8.78 13.07
CA ALA A 69 -11.58 8.88 12.55
C ALA A 69 -11.58 9.14 11.03
N LEU A 70 -12.43 8.45 10.26
CA LEU A 70 -12.60 8.73 8.83
C LEU A 70 -13.02 10.17 8.58
N ARG A 71 -14.01 10.69 9.32
CA ARG A 71 -14.45 12.08 9.20
C ARG A 71 -13.32 13.08 9.43
N ARG A 72 -12.49 12.88 10.45
CA ARG A 72 -11.34 13.76 10.72
C ARG A 72 -10.25 13.67 9.67
N ARG A 73 -10.03 12.47 9.11
CA ARG A 73 -8.94 12.18 8.18
C ARG A 73 -9.35 12.31 6.71
N TRP A 74 -10.59 12.71 6.44
CA TRP A 74 -11.13 12.78 5.09
C TRP A 74 -10.39 13.80 4.25
N LYS A 75 -9.98 13.37 3.05
CA LYS A 75 -9.33 14.17 2.03
C LYS A 75 -10.25 14.33 0.83
N SER A 76 -10.64 15.56 0.53
CA SER A 76 -11.51 15.91 -0.59
C SER A 76 -10.75 16.35 -1.85
N GLU A 77 -9.41 16.35 -1.83
CA GLU A 77 -8.60 16.77 -2.97
C GLU A 77 -8.90 15.94 -4.21
N GLY A 78 -9.22 16.63 -5.31
CA GLY A 78 -9.58 16.02 -6.59
C GLY A 78 -11.07 15.73 -6.76
N TYR A 79 -11.92 15.94 -5.75
CA TYR A 79 -13.37 15.77 -5.82
C TYR A 79 -14.12 17.10 -6.02
N SER A 80 -15.28 17.06 -6.69
CA SER A 80 -16.33 18.07 -6.45
C SER A 80 -16.96 17.87 -5.07
N PRO A 81 -17.67 18.86 -4.50
CA PRO A 81 -18.37 18.70 -3.23
C PRO A 81 -19.33 17.49 -3.19
N GLU A 82 -20.12 17.29 -4.24
CA GLU A 82 -21.10 16.21 -4.35
C GLU A 82 -20.41 14.85 -4.46
N GLU A 83 -19.35 14.77 -5.28
CA GLU A 83 -18.54 13.56 -5.43
C GLU A 83 -17.81 13.21 -4.12
N SER A 84 -17.34 14.22 -3.39
CA SER A 84 -16.69 14.04 -2.09
C SER A 84 -17.68 13.49 -1.07
N ALA A 85 -18.92 13.98 -1.05
CA ALA A 85 -19.96 13.48 -0.15
C ALA A 85 -20.31 12.01 -0.45
N ALA A 86 -20.51 11.68 -1.74
CA ALA A 86 -20.78 10.31 -2.16
C ALA A 86 -19.59 9.36 -1.87
N ALA A 87 -18.36 9.80 -2.11
CA ALA A 87 -17.17 9.03 -1.79
C ALA A 87 -16.97 8.87 -0.27
N PHE A 88 -17.29 9.88 0.53
CA PHE A 88 -17.25 9.77 1.99
C PHE A 88 -18.22 8.68 2.47
N GLU A 89 -19.42 8.67 1.93
CA GLU A 89 -20.45 7.69 2.28
C GLU A 89 -20.04 6.26 1.87
N GLU A 90 -19.49 6.09 0.67
CA GLU A 90 -18.88 4.82 0.26
C GLU A 90 -17.78 4.40 1.25
N GLY A 91 -16.88 5.33 1.63
CA GLY A 91 -15.83 5.05 2.61
C GLY A 91 -16.36 4.65 3.99
N ARG A 92 -17.46 5.28 4.44
CA ARG A 92 -18.15 4.94 5.68
C ARG A 92 -18.63 3.50 5.64
N GLU A 93 -19.39 3.12 4.62
CA GLU A 93 -19.93 1.76 4.46
C GLU A 93 -18.81 0.70 4.45
N LEU A 94 -17.70 0.98 3.75
CA LEU A 94 -16.56 0.07 3.72
C LEU A 94 -15.92 -0.15 5.09
N LEU A 95 -15.76 0.92 5.88
CA LEU A 95 -15.18 0.81 7.22
C LEU A 95 -16.14 0.19 8.24
N GLU A 96 -17.45 0.38 8.07
CA GLU A 96 -18.45 -0.32 8.88
C GLU A 96 -18.40 -1.82 8.61
N ASN A 97 -18.39 -2.23 7.34
CA ASN A 97 -18.26 -3.64 6.97
C ASN A 97 -16.92 -4.23 7.45
N TYR A 98 -15.82 -3.47 7.28
CA TYR A 98 -14.52 -3.86 7.84
C TYR A 98 -14.60 -4.09 9.35
N TYR A 99 -15.25 -3.20 10.09
CA TYR A 99 -15.37 -3.32 11.55
C TYR A 99 -16.11 -4.59 11.94
N GLU A 100 -17.28 -4.85 11.33
CA GLU A 100 -18.08 -6.04 11.65
C GLU A 100 -17.31 -7.33 11.34
N VAL A 101 -16.57 -7.38 10.22
CA VAL A 101 -15.85 -8.59 9.80
C VAL A 101 -14.54 -8.82 10.54
N PHE A 102 -13.76 -7.76 10.80
CA PHE A 102 -12.36 -7.92 11.26
C PHE A 102 -12.08 -7.36 12.66
N ALA A 103 -12.89 -6.44 13.18
CA ALA A 103 -12.55 -5.72 14.41
C ALA A 103 -13.49 -6.00 15.58
N LYS A 104 -14.80 -6.16 15.36
CA LYS A 104 -15.81 -6.21 16.43
C LYS A 104 -15.44 -7.17 17.56
N ASP A 105 -15.12 -8.41 17.21
CA ASP A 105 -14.82 -9.47 18.18
C ASP A 105 -13.33 -9.81 18.28
N ASN A 106 -12.53 -9.34 17.32
CA ASN A 106 -11.10 -9.68 17.20
C ASN A 106 -10.18 -8.44 17.28
N PHE A 107 -10.67 -7.34 17.85
CA PHE A 107 -9.85 -6.14 17.98
C PHE A 107 -8.72 -6.33 18.99
N THR A 108 -7.54 -5.99 18.52
CA THR A 108 -6.32 -5.89 19.31
C THR A 108 -5.50 -4.71 18.77
N PRO A 109 -4.94 -3.85 19.63
CA PRO A 109 -4.09 -2.75 19.17
C PRO A 109 -2.93 -3.27 18.31
N ALA A 110 -2.59 -2.53 17.26
CA ALA A 110 -1.41 -2.86 16.48
C ALA A 110 -0.14 -2.67 17.32
N TRP A 111 0.89 -3.47 17.02
CA TRP A 111 2.21 -3.22 17.58
C TRP A 111 2.78 -1.90 17.03
N ARG A 112 2.61 -1.69 15.73
CA ARG A 112 2.92 -0.45 15.03
C ARG A 112 1.93 -0.23 13.88
N VAL A 113 1.61 1.03 13.63
CA VAL A 113 0.90 1.52 12.44
C VAL A 113 1.80 2.51 11.72
N GLU A 114 1.82 2.44 10.39
CA GLU A 114 2.68 3.26 9.53
C GLU A 114 4.18 3.36 9.96
N PRO A 115 4.85 2.29 10.46
CA PRO A 115 6.25 2.44 10.82
C PRO A 115 7.15 2.48 9.57
N HIS A 116 8.10 3.41 9.59
CA HIS A 116 9.19 3.45 8.62
C HIS A 116 10.16 2.28 8.83
N PHE A 117 10.56 1.62 7.76
CA PHE A 117 11.62 0.62 7.74
C PHE A 117 12.65 0.94 6.65
N SER A 118 13.85 0.40 6.80
CA SER A 118 14.80 0.36 5.68
C SER A 118 15.74 -0.84 5.77
N PHE A 119 16.18 -1.35 4.64
CA PHE A 119 17.17 -2.44 4.58
C PHE A 119 18.03 -2.32 3.32
N SER A 120 19.17 -3.00 3.31
CA SER A 120 20.07 -3.04 2.16
C SER A 120 19.80 -4.27 1.29
N ALA A 121 19.67 -4.04 -0.02
CA ALA A 121 19.63 -5.06 -1.06
C ALA A 121 20.89 -4.88 -1.93
N GLY A 122 21.97 -5.59 -1.56
CA GLY A 122 23.30 -5.32 -2.08
C GLY A 122 23.72 -3.87 -1.81
N ARG A 123 24.13 -3.13 -2.85
CA ARG A 123 24.50 -1.71 -2.77
C ARG A 123 23.32 -0.72 -2.78
N HIS A 124 22.09 -1.22 -2.78
CA HIS A 124 20.87 -0.41 -2.85
C HIS A 124 20.19 -0.35 -1.48
N GLN A 125 19.66 0.82 -1.12
CA GLN A 125 18.85 0.97 0.09
C GLN A 125 17.37 0.94 -0.30
N VAL A 126 16.60 0.06 0.33
CA VAL A 126 15.14 -0.02 0.17
C VAL A 126 14.49 0.53 1.43
N ALA A 127 13.51 1.42 1.30
CA ALA A 127 12.76 1.98 2.41
C ALA A 127 11.28 2.11 2.08
N GLY A 128 10.45 2.18 3.12
CA GLY A 128 9.01 2.34 2.97
C GLY A 128 8.29 2.40 4.32
N PHE A 129 6.97 2.35 4.23
CA PHE A 129 6.05 2.33 5.37
C PHE A 129 5.17 1.08 5.26
N ILE A 130 4.76 0.54 6.40
CA ILE A 130 3.89 -0.63 6.49
C ILE A 130 2.58 -0.15 7.13
N ASP A 131 1.42 -0.40 6.53
CA ASP A 131 0.17 0.13 7.08
C ASP A 131 -0.06 -0.34 8.53
N ARG A 132 0.09 -1.65 8.79
CA ARG A 132 -0.13 -2.23 10.12
C ARG A 132 0.74 -3.46 10.38
N ILE A 133 1.33 -3.52 11.57
CA ILE A 133 1.98 -4.72 12.11
C ILE A 133 1.27 -5.14 13.39
N HIS A 134 0.82 -6.39 13.42
CA HIS A 134 0.05 -6.96 14.53
C HIS A 134 0.83 -8.06 15.25
N ARG A 135 0.64 -8.22 16.57
CA ARG A 135 1.16 -9.38 17.31
C ARG A 135 0.19 -10.55 17.15
N ASN A 136 0.68 -11.72 16.80
CA ASN A 136 -0.12 -12.93 16.88
C ASN A 136 0.55 -13.95 17.81
N GLY A 137 -0.17 -15.00 18.22
CA GLY A 137 0.30 -15.95 19.22
C GLY A 137 1.66 -16.62 18.92
N GLY A 138 2.13 -16.58 17.67
CA GLY A 138 3.42 -17.14 17.25
C GLY A 138 4.47 -16.13 16.76
N GLY A 139 4.18 -14.83 16.77
CA GLY A 139 5.04 -13.80 16.20
C GLY A 139 4.28 -12.53 15.79
N PHE A 140 4.44 -12.11 14.55
CA PHE A 140 3.81 -10.91 14.02
C PHE A 140 3.19 -11.14 12.64
N GLU A 141 2.10 -10.43 12.36
CA GLU A 141 1.46 -10.37 11.06
C GLU A 141 1.62 -8.97 10.46
N ILE A 142 2.00 -8.90 9.19
CA ILE A 142 2.00 -7.67 8.40
C ILE A 142 0.68 -7.57 7.65
N ILE A 143 0.04 -6.40 7.69
CA ILE A 143 -1.21 -6.15 6.99
C ILE A 143 -1.09 -4.87 6.16
N ASP A 144 -1.46 -4.98 4.89
CA ASP A 144 -1.55 -3.87 3.94
C ASP A 144 -2.99 -3.78 3.41
N TYR A 145 -3.57 -2.57 3.45
CA TYR A 145 -4.95 -2.32 3.06
C TYR A 145 -5.02 -1.96 1.57
N LYS A 146 -6.02 -2.51 0.89
CA LYS A 146 -6.26 -2.31 -0.54
C LYS A 146 -7.68 -1.80 -0.78
N THR A 147 -7.77 -0.75 -1.59
CA THR A 147 -9.05 -0.12 -1.99
C THR A 147 -9.39 -0.36 -3.46
N HIS A 148 -8.77 -1.37 -4.07
CA HIS A 148 -9.06 -1.77 -5.45
C HIS A 148 -10.51 -2.22 -5.61
N ARG A 149 -11.16 -1.82 -6.71
CA ARG A 149 -12.53 -2.25 -7.05
C ARG A 149 -12.65 -3.72 -7.42
N ARG A 150 -11.54 -4.35 -7.80
CA ARG A 150 -11.44 -5.77 -8.09
C ARG A 150 -10.22 -6.31 -7.36
N ILE A 151 -10.36 -7.51 -6.81
CA ILE A 151 -9.22 -8.26 -6.27
C ILE A 151 -8.39 -8.75 -7.45
N PRO A 152 -7.08 -8.43 -7.53
CA PRO A 152 -6.23 -8.95 -8.58
C PRO A 152 -6.17 -10.48 -8.55
N GLU A 153 -5.90 -11.08 -9.71
CA GLU A 153 -5.66 -12.52 -9.83
C GLU A 153 -4.50 -12.97 -8.94
N LYS A 154 -4.55 -14.23 -8.51
CA LYS A 154 -3.59 -14.80 -7.56
C LYS A 154 -2.16 -14.66 -8.06
N GLU A 155 -1.94 -14.94 -9.34
CA GLU A 155 -0.64 -14.88 -10.01
C GLU A 155 -0.07 -13.46 -10.02
N THR A 156 -0.94 -12.45 -10.12
CA THR A 156 -0.54 -11.03 -10.05
C THR A 156 -0.08 -10.68 -8.63
N LEU A 157 -0.81 -11.12 -7.62
CA LEU A 157 -0.47 -10.87 -6.22
C LEU A 157 0.81 -11.63 -5.80
N GLU A 158 1.02 -12.84 -6.30
CA GLU A 158 2.22 -13.65 -6.00
C GLU A 158 3.49 -13.06 -6.63
N ARG A 159 3.36 -12.32 -7.74
CA ARG A 159 4.49 -11.62 -8.38
C ARG A 159 4.80 -10.27 -7.73
N ASP A 160 3.89 -9.72 -6.93
CA ASP A 160 4.03 -8.42 -6.29
C ASP A 160 5.16 -8.42 -5.24
N LEU A 161 6.04 -7.42 -5.29
CA LEU A 161 7.17 -7.28 -4.37
C LEU A 161 6.82 -6.58 -3.05
N GLN A 162 5.61 -6.05 -2.89
CA GLN A 162 5.28 -5.22 -1.74
C GLN A 162 5.36 -5.98 -0.42
N LEU A 163 4.59 -7.07 -0.28
CA LEU A 163 4.63 -7.88 0.96
C LEU A 163 5.99 -8.56 1.18
N PRO A 164 6.69 -9.08 0.14
CA PRO A 164 8.08 -9.51 0.29
C PRO A 164 9.02 -8.43 0.84
N ILE A 165 8.92 -7.20 0.35
CA ILE A 165 9.72 -6.06 0.84
C ILE A 165 9.37 -5.76 2.30
N TYR A 166 8.08 -5.77 2.66
CA TYR A 166 7.65 -5.52 4.03
C TYR A 166 8.10 -6.64 4.98
N TYR A 167 8.07 -7.90 4.52
CA TYR A 167 8.59 -9.04 5.26
C TYR A 167 10.07 -8.88 5.59
N ILE A 168 10.90 -8.48 4.62
CA ILE A 168 12.33 -8.20 4.86
C ILE A 168 12.48 -7.03 5.83
N GLY A 169 11.75 -5.94 5.63
CA GLY A 169 11.76 -4.79 6.54
C GLY A 169 11.47 -5.21 7.99
N CYS A 170 10.46 -6.03 8.21
CA CYS A 170 10.17 -6.53 9.55
C CYS A 170 11.21 -7.49 10.11
N THR A 171 11.76 -8.37 9.27
CA THR A 171 12.70 -9.40 9.71
C THR A 171 14.07 -8.80 10.00
N GLU A 172 14.57 -7.90 9.16
CA GLU A 172 15.93 -7.36 9.28
C GLU A 172 15.98 -6.06 10.09
N TYR A 173 15.07 -5.13 9.81
CA TYR A 173 15.09 -3.81 10.47
C TYR A 173 14.45 -3.87 11.86
N PHE A 174 13.25 -4.47 11.97
CA PHE A 174 12.59 -4.61 13.28
C PHE A 174 13.01 -5.86 14.07
N ARG A 175 13.77 -6.77 13.46
CA ARG A 175 14.21 -8.05 14.07
C ARG A 175 13.05 -8.84 14.66
N LYS A 176 11.93 -8.91 13.94
CA LYS A 176 10.72 -9.63 14.36
C LYS A 176 10.46 -10.85 13.50
N LYS A 177 10.04 -11.94 14.17
CA LYS A 177 9.54 -13.14 13.51
C LYS A 177 8.16 -12.85 12.91
N ILE A 178 8.11 -12.75 11.59
CA ILE A 178 6.85 -12.63 10.86
C ILE A 178 6.33 -14.03 10.55
N THR A 179 5.07 -14.28 10.87
CA THR A 179 4.39 -15.57 10.68
C THR A 179 3.31 -15.51 9.59
N ALA A 180 2.87 -14.31 9.24
CA ALA A 180 1.92 -14.09 8.15
C ALA A 180 2.12 -12.70 7.54
N VAL A 181 1.83 -12.59 6.25
CA VAL A 181 1.64 -11.30 5.56
C VAL A 181 0.30 -11.34 4.83
N SER A 182 -0.43 -10.22 4.85
CA SER A 182 -1.81 -10.23 4.36
C SER A 182 -2.16 -8.93 3.65
N TYR A 183 -2.93 -9.06 2.58
CA TYR A 183 -3.73 -7.96 2.05
C TYR A 183 -5.13 -8.00 2.64
N ILE A 184 -5.68 -6.84 3.00
CA ILE A 184 -7.12 -6.71 3.24
C ILE A 184 -7.72 -5.80 2.17
N PHE A 185 -8.59 -6.38 1.35
CA PHE A 185 -9.33 -5.65 0.32
C PHE A 185 -10.61 -5.06 0.92
N LEU A 186 -10.56 -3.78 1.30
CA LEU A 186 -11.63 -3.09 2.04
C LEU A 186 -12.96 -3.14 1.31
N ARG A 187 -12.95 -2.93 -0.02
CA ARG A 187 -14.15 -2.99 -0.89
C ARG A 187 -14.85 -4.34 -0.93
N HIS A 188 -14.15 -5.39 -0.52
CA HIS A 188 -14.65 -6.76 -0.58
C HIS A 188 -14.74 -7.41 0.80
N ALA A 189 -14.39 -6.67 1.87
CA ALA A 189 -14.19 -7.22 3.22
C ALA A 189 -13.46 -8.56 3.23
N LYS A 190 -12.43 -8.70 2.38
CA LYS A 190 -11.72 -9.97 2.16
C LYS A 190 -10.25 -9.84 2.55
N LYS A 191 -9.79 -10.76 3.39
CA LYS A 191 -8.37 -10.93 3.74
C LYS A 191 -7.76 -12.02 2.86
N VAL A 192 -6.61 -11.73 2.27
CA VAL A 192 -5.79 -12.69 1.53
C VAL A 192 -4.46 -12.78 2.24
N SER A 193 -4.23 -13.92 2.89
CA SER A 193 -3.03 -14.19 3.69
C SER A 193 -2.06 -15.08 2.92
N TYR A 194 -0.76 -14.82 3.11
CA TYR A 194 0.31 -15.61 2.53
C TYR A 194 1.19 -16.22 3.61
N ASP A 195 1.45 -17.52 3.49
CA ASP A 195 2.53 -18.20 4.20
C ASP A 195 3.89 -17.55 3.88
N VAL A 196 4.61 -17.16 4.92
CA VAL A 196 5.94 -16.54 4.85
C VAL A 196 7.04 -17.53 4.46
N SER A 197 6.82 -18.85 4.58
CA SER A 197 7.78 -19.88 4.20
C SER A 197 8.20 -19.79 2.72
N ARG A 198 7.35 -19.17 1.89
CA ARG A 198 7.63 -18.91 0.47
C ARG A 198 8.66 -17.80 0.24
N PHE A 199 8.96 -16.99 1.26
CA PHE A 199 9.83 -15.82 1.11
C PHE A 199 11.28 -16.16 1.39
N ASP A 200 12.05 -16.22 0.32
CA ASP A 200 13.50 -16.32 0.35
C ASP A 200 14.09 -14.90 0.26
N ILE A 201 14.60 -14.40 1.39
CA ILE A 201 15.12 -13.03 1.54
C ILE A 201 16.20 -12.74 0.50
N GLU A 202 17.12 -13.69 0.28
CA GLU A 202 18.24 -13.50 -0.65
C GLU A 202 17.75 -13.42 -2.10
N LYS A 203 16.82 -14.31 -2.51
CA LYS A 203 16.22 -14.23 -3.84
C LYS A 203 15.42 -12.94 -4.05
N ILE A 204 14.70 -12.47 -3.04
CA ILE A 204 13.97 -11.21 -3.12
C ILE A 204 14.94 -10.03 -3.27
N LYS A 205 16.02 -9.99 -2.47
CA LYS A 205 17.07 -8.96 -2.58
C LYS A 205 17.77 -9.00 -3.93
N GLN A 206 18.09 -10.18 -4.46
CA GLN A 206 18.65 -10.34 -5.80
C GLN A 206 17.70 -9.80 -6.86
N ARG A 207 16.39 -10.14 -6.79
CA ARG A 207 15.38 -9.60 -7.71
C ARG A 207 15.30 -8.08 -7.64
N ILE A 208 15.34 -7.49 -6.44
CA ILE A 208 15.38 -6.03 -6.27
C ILE A 208 16.66 -5.43 -6.90
N GLY A 209 17.81 -6.06 -6.67
CA GLY A 209 19.10 -5.66 -7.24
C GLY A 209 19.07 -5.63 -8.77
N LEU A 210 18.56 -6.70 -9.40
CA LEU A 210 18.42 -6.79 -10.85
C LEU A 210 17.51 -5.68 -11.42
N ILE A 211 16.38 -5.40 -10.76
CA ILE A 211 15.51 -4.28 -11.17
C ILE A 211 16.26 -2.96 -11.04
N ALA A 212 16.97 -2.75 -9.94
CA ALA A 212 17.71 -1.52 -9.68
C ALA A 212 18.88 -1.30 -10.67
N GLU A 213 19.54 -2.36 -11.11
CA GLU A 213 20.57 -2.31 -12.14
C GLU A 213 19.98 -1.93 -13.51
N ARG A 214 18.83 -2.50 -13.88
CA ARG A 214 18.11 -2.09 -15.09
C ARG A 214 17.74 -0.61 -15.02
N MET A 215 17.16 -0.17 -13.90
CA MET A 215 16.83 1.24 -13.67
C MET A 215 18.03 2.18 -13.80
N ALA A 216 19.22 1.76 -13.36
CA ALA A 216 20.43 2.57 -13.39
C ALA A 216 21.08 2.65 -14.79
N ARG A 217 20.87 1.65 -15.64
CA ARG A 217 21.42 1.59 -17.01
C ARG A 217 20.44 2.12 -18.06
N GLU A 218 19.16 2.25 -17.71
CA GLU A 218 18.12 2.78 -18.58
C GLU A 218 18.37 4.26 -18.90
N SER A 219 18.63 4.58 -20.18
CA SER A 219 18.74 5.95 -20.67
C SER A 219 17.45 6.46 -21.29
N ASP A 220 16.76 5.59 -22.02
CA ASP A 220 15.69 6.01 -22.93
C ASP A 220 14.33 6.00 -22.25
N PHE A 221 14.17 5.17 -21.21
CA PHE A 221 12.93 5.01 -20.44
C PHE A 221 11.74 4.80 -21.36
N LEU A 222 11.89 3.88 -22.32
CA LEU A 222 10.88 3.67 -23.36
C LEU A 222 9.53 3.29 -22.74
N PRO A 223 8.42 3.80 -23.30
CA PRO A 223 7.10 3.50 -22.80
C PRO A 223 6.73 2.04 -23.07
N ARG A 224 6.09 1.38 -22.08
CA ARG A 224 5.66 -0.02 -22.15
C ARG A 224 4.14 -0.11 -22.12
N ARG A 225 3.56 -0.74 -23.14
CA ARG A 225 2.11 -0.97 -23.19
C ARG A 225 1.69 -1.94 -22.09
N ASN A 226 0.65 -1.59 -21.33
CA ASN A 226 0.06 -2.41 -20.28
C ASN A 226 -1.42 -2.01 -20.06
N SER A 227 -2.11 -2.70 -19.16
CA SER A 227 -3.54 -2.45 -18.84
C SER A 227 -3.81 -1.09 -18.19
N TYR A 228 -2.79 -0.41 -17.66
CA TYR A 228 -2.92 0.90 -17.02
C TYR A 228 -2.75 2.07 -18.00
N CYS A 229 -2.37 1.84 -19.26
CA CYS A 229 -2.15 2.93 -20.21
C CYS A 229 -3.42 3.77 -20.45
N GLY A 230 -4.62 3.20 -20.29
CA GLY A 230 -5.88 3.91 -20.43
C GLY A 230 -6.09 5.04 -19.42
N SER A 231 -5.53 4.90 -18.21
CA SER A 231 -5.65 5.84 -17.08
C SER A 231 -4.31 6.50 -16.70
N CYS A 232 -3.30 6.38 -17.57
CA CYS A 232 -1.98 6.99 -17.38
C CYS A 232 -2.05 8.50 -17.59
N ASP A 233 -1.48 9.28 -16.65
CA ASP A 233 -1.48 10.76 -16.72
C ASP A 233 -0.70 11.30 -17.92
N PHE A 234 0.26 10.52 -18.42
CA PHE A 234 1.13 10.88 -19.52
C PHE A 234 0.66 10.31 -20.86
N LYS A 235 -0.58 9.80 -20.94
CA LYS A 235 -1.10 9.14 -22.14
C LYS A 235 -0.99 10.02 -23.40
N ASN A 236 -1.30 11.31 -23.29
CA ASN A 236 -1.35 12.23 -24.43
C ASN A 236 0.03 12.54 -25.05
N GLU A 237 1.10 12.42 -24.27
CA GLU A 237 2.49 12.63 -24.72
C GLU A 237 3.23 11.30 -24.97
N CYS A 238 2.60 10.17 -24.64
CA CYS A 238 3.21 8.84 -24.68
C CYS A 238 3.40 8.34 -26.12
N GLY A 239 4.63 7.92 -26.45
CA GLY A 239 4.98 7.37 -27.76
C GLY A 239 4.37 5.98 -28.08
N VAL A 240 3.83 5.25 -27.09
CA VAL A 240 3.19 3.91 -27.33
C VAL A 240 1.97 4.01 -28.26
N PHE A 241 1.31 5.16 -28.29
CA PHE A 241 0.10 5.38 -29.10
C PHE A 241 0.35 6.20 -30.36
N LYS A 242 1.59 6.68 -30.56
CA LYS A 242 1.98 7.31 -31.82
C LYS A 242 2.27 6.19 -32.80
N SER A 243 1.29 5.90 -33.66
CA SER A 243 1.49 5.10 -34.87
C SER A 243 2.71 5.64 -35.62
N SER A 244 3.57 4.74 -36.08
CA SER A 244 4.50 5.04 -37.18
C SER A 244 3.72 5.55 -38.40
#